data_AF-A0A973FCH4-F1
#
_entry.id   AF-A0A973FCH4-F1
#
_cell.length_a   1.000
_cell.length_b   1.000
_cell.length_c   1.000
_cell.angle_alpha   90.00
_cell.angle_beta   90.00
_cell.angle_gamma   90.00
#
_symmetry.space_group_name_H-M   'P 1'
#
loop_
_entity.id
_entity.type
_entity.pdbx_description
1 polymer ?
#
loop_
_entity_poly.entity_id
_entity_poly.type
_entity_poly.pdbx_seq_one_letter_code
_entity_poly.pdbx_strand_id
1 'polypeptide(L)'
;LSGAIEEEEAAKSAGMDDFRIKTDSPKLLFNSICRLLASTDRPAPQPKPSGLDASISNAFSSYGFTISESDEFTGMFLEEFSDTPASMHGAMESGNIAALRSLSHKLKGSAALIGLENIRQTAEELETECRAEKSENLETLIARISVQLSELTENHRKGRKH
;
A
#
# COMPACT_ATOMS: atom_id res chain seq x y z
N LEU A 1 -8.76 27.16 17.25
CA LEU A 1 -7.49 26.56 17.73
C LEU A 1 -7.70 26.12 19.18
N SER A 2 -8.17 24.90 19.43
CA SER A 2 -8.04 24.22 20.74
C SER A 2 -8.72 22.86 20.62
N GLY A 3 -7.95 21.79 20.63
CA GLY A 3 -8.46 20.42 20.50
C GLY A 3 -7.26 19.50 20.35
N ALA A 4 -6.48 19.72 19.28
CA ALA A 4 -5.20 19.03 19.09
C ALA A 4 -4.18 19.31 20.20
N ILE A 5 -4.16 20.55 20.74
CA ILE A 5 -3.24 20.93 21.84
C ILE A 5 -3.66 20.29 23.17
N GLU A 6 -4.96 20.22 23.45
CA GLU A 6 -5.47 19.59 24.68
C GLU A 6 -5.25 18.07 24.68
N GLU A 7 -5.42 17.42 23.52
CA GLU A 7 -5.18 15.98 23.37
C GLU A 7 -3.69 15.61 23.49
N GLU A 8 -2.78 16.46 23.02
CA GLU A 8 -1.33 16.28 23.17
C GLU A 8 -0.88 16.38 24.64
N GLU A 9 -1.39 17.37 25.38
CA GLU A 9 -1.08 17.52 26.81
C GLU A 9 -1.62 16.36 27.66
N ALA A 10 -2.81 15.83 27.32
CA ALA A 10 -3.39 14.67 27.99
C ALA A 10 -2.58 13.39 27.76
N ALA A 11 -2.12 13.16 26.52
CA ALA A 11 -1.29 11.99 26.19
C ALA A 11 0.07 12.04 26.90
N LYS A 12 0.68 13.22 26.97
CA LYS A 12 1.96 13.45 27.66
C LYS A 12 1.85 13.24 29.18
N SER A 13 0.73 13.66 29.77
CA SER A 13 0.45 13.48 31.21
C SER A 13 0.23 12.00 31.59
N ALA A 14 -0.14 11.16 30.62
CA ALA A 14 -0.31 9.71 30.79
C ALA A 14 0.98 8.90 30.57
N GLY A 15 2.12 9.55 30.26
CA GLY A 15 3.40 8.88 30.03
C GLY A 15 3.51 8.18 28.67
N MET A 16 2.78 8.65 27.66
CA MET A 16 2.88 8.17 26.28
C MET A 16 3.81 9.10 25.49
N ASP A 17 5.04 8.65 25.22
CA ASP A 17 6.11 9.49 24.68
C ASP A 17 6.08 9.65 23.14
N ASP A 18 5.02 9.17 22.48
CA ASP A 18 4.94 9.14 21.00
C ASP A 18 3.52 9.48 20.51
N PHE A 19 3.03 10.67 20.90
CA PHE A 19 1.75 11.19 20.41
C PHE A 19 1.84 11.50 18.91
N ARG A 20 1.19 10.67 18.09
CA ARG A 20 1.01 10.90 16.65
C ARG A 20 -0.47 11.08 16.35
N ILE A 21 -0.82 12.25 15.81
CA ILE A 21 -2.14 12.48 15.19
C ILE A 21 -2.35 11.37 14.16
N LYS A 22 -3.50 10.69 14.23
CA LYS A 22 -3.90 9.68 13.24
C LYS A 22 -4.07 10.38 11.88
N THR A 23 -2.98 10.49 11.14
CA THR A 23 -3.01 10.77 9.71
C THR A 23 -3.53 9.51 9.03
N ASP A 24 -4.84 9.48 8.82
CA ASP A 24 -5.52 9.00 7.63
C ASP A 24 -7.02 9.21 7.79
N SER A 25 -7.71 9.48 6.69
CA SER A 25 -9.15 9.75 6.68
C SER A 25 -9.89 8.65 7.48
N PRO A 26 -10.83 9.01 8.40
CA PRO A 26 -11.57 8.03 9.19
C PRO A 26 -12.24 6.94 8.34
N LYS A 27 -12.57 7.26 7.08
CA LYS A 27 -13.10 6.30 6.10
C LYS A 27 -12.09 5.21 5.75
N LEU A 28 -10.81 5.55 5.57
CA LEU A 28 -9.74 4.59 5.25
C LEU A 28 -9.52 3.59 6.39
N LEU A 29 -9.57 4.06 7.64
CA LEU A 29 -9.52 3.20 8.82
C LEU A 29 -10.72 2.26 8.89
N PHE A 30 -11.93 2.80 8.71
CA PHE A 30 -13.16 2.02 8.77
C PHE A 30 -13.21 0.92 7.69
N ASN A 31 -12.77 1.25 6.48
CA ASN A 31 -12.75 0.31 5.36
C ASN A 31 -11.68 -0.77 5.54
N SER A 32 -10.53 -0.44 6.13
CA SER A 32 -9.52 -1.43 6.51
C SER A 32 -10.06 -2.44 7.53
N ILE A 33 -10.87 -1.98 8.48
CA ILE A 33 -11.57 -2.85 9.46
C ILE A 33 -12.60 -3.72 8.73
N CYS A 34 -13.45 -3.14 7.88
CA CYS A 34 -14.44 -3.90 7.11
C CYS A 34 -13.79 -4.99 6.23
N ARG A 35 -12.66 -4.69 5.58
CA ARG A 35 -11.86 -5.67 4.82
C ARG A 35 -11.44 -6.84 5.70
N LEU A 36 -10.82 -6.57 6.85
CA LEU A 36 -10.33 -7.60 7.77
C LEU A 36 -11.46 -8.49 8.29
N LEU A 37 -12.65 -7.92 8.50
CA LEU A 37 -13.85 -8.66 8.90
C LEU A 37 -14.52 -9.43 7.74
N ALA A 38 -14.37 -8.98 6.50
CA ALA A 38 -14.87 -9.69 5.32
C ALA A 38 -13.93 -10.85 4.90
N SER A 39 -12.63 -10.74 5.19
CA SER A 39 -11.63 -11.77 4.90
C SER A 39 -11.71 -13.00 5.81
N THR A 40 -12.53 -12.99 6.87
CA THR A 40 -12.69 -14.14 7.78
C THR A 40 -13.56 -15.30 7.23
N ASP A 41 -14.12 -15.19 6.02
CA ASP A 41 -15.01 -16.23 5.46
C ASP A 41 -14.72 -16.60 3.99
N ARG A 42 -13.45 -16.75 3.58
CA ARG A 42 -13.14 -17.20 2.21
C ARG A 42 -12.14 -18.37 2.13
N PRO A 43 -12.44 -19.45 1.39
CA PRO A 43 -11.43 -20.43 1.00
C PRO A 43 -10.42 -19.77 0.07
N ALA A 44 -9.14 -20.14 0.21
CA ALA A 44 -8.03 -19.61 -0.56
C ALA A 44 -8.30 -19.65 -2.08
N PRO A 45 -8.22 -18.51 -2.81
CA PRO A 45 -8.35 -18.53 -4.25
C PRO A 45 -7.05 -19.06 -4.87
N GLN A 46 -7.15 -20.10 -5.69
CA GLN A 46 -6.06 -20.61 -6.51
C GLN A 46 -5.64 -19.57 -7.57
N PRO A 47 -4.34 -19.50 -7.93
CA PRO A 47 -3.85 -18.55 -8.90
C PRO A 47 -4.37 -18.90 -10.30
N LYS A 48 -5.20 -18.02 -10.87
CA LYS A 48 -5.50 -18.01 -12.30
C LYS A 48 -4.78 -16.83 -12.96
N PRO A 49 -4.09 -17.03 -14.09
CA PRO A 49 -3.42 -15.95 -14.78
C PRO A 49 -4.41 -15.11 -15.61
N SER A 50 -4.09 -13.83 -15.72
CA SER A 50 -4.57 -12.84 -16.70
C SER A 50 -5.95 -12.22 -16.48
N GLY A 51 -5.93 -10.95 -16.05
CA GLY A 51 -7.06 -10.04 -15.97
C GLY A 51 -6.76 -8.87 -15.03
N LEU A 52 -5.85 -7.99 -15.43
CA LEU A 52 -5.58 -6.74 -14.71
C LEU A 52 -6.80 -5.79 -14.90
N ASP A 53 -7.14 -5.03 -13.86
CA ASP A 53 -7.96 -3.80 -13.87
C ASP A 53 -9.49 -3.77 -13.66
N ALA A 54 -10.20 -4.89 -13.48
CA ALA A 54 -11.61 -4.79 -13.02
C ALA A 54 -11.74 -4.56 -11.50
N SER A 55 -10.64 -4.67 -10.74
CA SER A 55 -10.69 -4.86 -9.29
C SER A 55 -10.60 -3.57 -8.47
N ILE A 56 -9.94 -2.51 -8.96
CA ILE A 56 -9.73 -1.27 -8.18
C ILE A 56 -11.03 -0.47 -8.05
N SER A 57 -11.70 -0.21 -9.18
CA SER A 57 -13.01 0.46 -9.22
C SER A 57 -14.05 -0.30 -8.39
N ASN A 58 -14.01 -1.63 -8.41
CA ASN A 58 -14.95 -2.48 -7.68
C ASN A 58 -14.69 -2.50 -6.16
N ALA A 59 -13.42 -2.44 -5.72
CA ALA A 59 -13.05 -2.36 -4.31
C ALA A 59 -13.55 -1.06 -3.68
N PHE A 60 -13.23 0.10 -4.26
CA PHE A 60 -13.65 1.39 -3.72
C PHE A 60 -15.17 1.61 -3.81
N SER A 61 -15.82 1.17 -4.90
CA SER A 61 -17.28 1.25 -5.04
C SER A 61 -18.00 0.47 -3.95
N SER A 62 -17.45 -0.69 -3.53
CA SER A 62 -18.00 -1.47 -2.40
C SER A 62 -17.92 -0.77 -1.05
N TYR A 63 -17.05 0.25 -0.93
CA TYR A 63 -16.93 1.11 0.25
C TYR A 63 -17.70 2.44 0.10
N GLY A 64 -18.49 2.59 -0.97
CA GLY A 64 -19.30 3.78 -1.22
C GLY A 64 -18.52 4.99 -1.73
N PHE A 65 -17.28 4.80 -2.21
CA PHE A 65 -16.56 5.86 -2.89
C PHE A 65 -16.98 5.98 -4.35
N THR A 66 -16.96 7.21 -4.83
CA THR A 66 -17.14 7.52 -6.24
C THR A 66 -15.91 7.09 -7.06
N ILE A 67 -16.10 6.97 -8.37
CA ILE A 67 -15.00 6.75 -9.32
C ILE A 67 -13.95 7.87 -9.20
N SER A 68 -14.39 9.12 -9.00
CA SER A 68 -13.50 10.27 -8.85
C SER A 68 -12.65 10.18 -7.58
N GLU A 69 -13.24 9.82 -6.43
CA GLU A 69 -12.49 9.63 -5.18
C GLU A 69 -11.49 8.47 -5.31
N SER A 70 -11.88 7.38 -5.99
CA SER A 70 -11.01 6.23 -6.24
C SER A 70 -9.81 6.59 -7.12
N ASP A 71 -10.03 7.42 -8.14
CA ASP A 71 -8.98 7.96 -9.01
C ASP A 71 -8.02 8.87 -8.24
N GLU A 72 -8.54 9.71 -7.35
CA GLU A 72 -7.75 10.58 -6.47
C GLU A 72 -6.83 9.77 -5.53
N PHE A 73 -7.36 8.73 -4.87
CA PHE A 73 -6.56 7.84 -4.04
C PHE A 73 -5.48 7.10 -4.83
N THR A 74 -5.79 6.69 -6.06
CA THR A 74 -4.81 6.06 -6.95
C THR A 74 -3.71 7.04 -7.34
N GLY A 75 -4.06 8.30 -7.62
CA GLY A 75 -3.10 9.37 -7.90
C GLY A 75 -2.16 9.64 -6.72
N MET A 76 -2.71 9.77 -5.50
CA MET A 76 -1.90 9.97 -4.28
C MET A 76 -0.95 8.80 -4.02
N PHE A 77 -1.42 7.56 -4.24
CA PHE A 77 -0.57 6.38 -4.13
C PHE A 77 0.59 6.42 -5.14
N LEU A 78 0.32 6.74 -6.40
CA LEU A 78 1.35 6.80 -7.44
C LEU A 78 2.38 7.91 -7.17
N GLU A 79 1.94 9.04 -6.63
CA GLU A 79 2.84 10.12 -6.20
C GLU A 79 3.73 9.69 -5.03
N GLU A 80 3.15 9.03 -4.02
CA GLU A 80 3.91 8.57 -2.85
C GLU A 80 4.96 7.50 -3.21
N PHE A 81 4.65 6.62 -4.17
CA PHE A 81 5.49 5.46 -4.50
C PHE A 81 6.28 5.60 -5.81
N SER A 82 6.32 6.78 -6.43
CA SER A 82 7.02 7.02 -7.70
C SER A 82 8.50 6.62 -7.67
N ASP A 83 9.18 6.94 -6.57
CA ASP A 83 10.63 6.73 -6.40
C ASP A 83 10.95 5.42 -5.66
N THR A 84 9.93 4.66 -5.28
CA THR A 84 10.10 3.42 -4.51
C THR A 84 10.91 2.37 -5.26
N PRO A 85 10.71 2.12 -6.57
CA PRO A 85 11.57 1.25 -7.35
C PRO A 85 13.06 1.58 -7.27
N ALA A 86 13.41 2.86 -7.49
CA ALA A 86 14.80 3.32 -7.44
C ALA A 86 15.39 3.16 -6.03
N SER A 87 14.60 3.49 -5.01
CA SER A 87 15.00 3.33 -3.60
C SER A 87 15.21 1.86 -3.21
N MET A 88 14.36 0.96 -3.72
CA MET A 88 14.48 -0.48 -3.51
C MET A 88 15.74 -1.04 -4.18
N HIS A 89 16.02 -0.64 -5.42
CA HIS A 89 17.26 -1.02 -6.11
C HIS A 89 18.50 -0.54 -5.35
N GLY A 90 18.54 0.72 -4.92
CA GLY A 90 19.66 1.25 -4.14
C GLY A 90 19.85 0.55 -2.79
N ALA A 91 18.75 0.19 -2.10
CA ALA A 91 18.81 -0.58 -0.87
C ALA A 91 19.33 -2.01 -1.10
N MET A 92 18.96 -2.65 -2.22
CA MET A 92 19.45 -3.97 -2.59
C MET A 92 20.96 -3.93 -2.92
N GLU A 93 21.41 -3.00 -3.77
CA GLU A 93 22.81 -2.86 -4.18
C GLU A 93 23.75 -2.56 -2.99
N SER A 94 23.26 -1.77 -2.03
CA SER A 94 24.01 -1.46 -0.80
C SER A 94 23.93 -2.56 0.26
N GLY A 95 23.20 -3.65 0.01
CA GLY A 95 22.98 -4.73 0.98
C GLY A 95 22.15 -4.31 2.20
N ASN A 96 21.44 -3.18 2.13
CA ASN A 96 20.61 -2.67 3.22
C ASN A 96 19.24 -3.36 3.24
N ILE A 97 19.24 -4.62 3.64
CA ILE A 97 18.03 -5.47 3.72
C ILE A 97 16.98 -4.87 4.66
N ALA A 98 17.39 -4.17 5.72
CA ALA A 98 16.48 -3.51 6.64
C ALA A 98 15.68 -2.38 5.95
N ALA A 99 16.34 -1.56 5.14
CA ALA A 99 15.68 -0.51 4.35
C ALA A 99 14.77 -1.11 3.28
N LEU A 100 15.25 -2.14 2.55
CA LEU A 100 14.45 -2.84 1.55
C LEU A 100 13.16 -3.41 2.16
N ARG A 101 13.27 -4.11 3.29
CA ARG A 101 12.11 -4.63 4.05
C ARG A 101 11.14 -3.52 4.44
N SER A 102 11.63 -2.37 4.89
CA SER A 102 10.79 -1.24 5.29
C SER A 102 10.01 -0.65 4.11
N LEU A 103 10.66 -0.50 2.95
CA LEU A 103 10.03 -0.04 1.71
C LEU A 103 8.95 -1.03 1.26
N SER A 104 9.24 -2.32 1.26
CA SER A 104 8.28 -3.37 0.92
C SER A 104 7.08 -3.39 1.87
N HIS A 105 7.32 -3.26 3.18
CA HIS A 105 6.26 -3.23 4.18
C HIS A 105 5.31 -2.04 3.98
N LYS A 106 5.87 -0.85 3.73
CA LYS A 106 5.10 0.36 3.48
C LYS A 106 4.26 0.23 2.21
N LEU A 107 4.88 -0.19 1.11
CA LEU A 107 4.19 -0.41 -0.17
C LEU A 107 3.06 -1.43 -0.04
N LYS A 108 3.30 -2.56 0.66
CA LYS A 108 2.28 -3.57 0.95
C LYS A 108 1.09 -2.98 1.69
N GLY A 109 1.33 -2.20 2.75
CA GLY A 109 0.27 -1.59 3.56
C GLY A 109 -0.61 -0.65 2.74
N SER A 110 0.01 0.27 2.00
CA SER A 110 -0.71 1.22 1.15
C SER A 110 -1.43 0.54 -0.01
N ALA A 111 -0.80 -0.42 -0.69
CA ALA A 111 -1.43 -1.19 -1.77
C ALA A 111 -2.65 -1.97 -1.27
N ALA A 112 -2.57 -2.56 -0.08
CA ALA A 112 -3.71 -3.24 0.52
C ALA A 112 -4.88 -2.28 0.79
N LEU A 113 -4.59 -1.07 1.29
CA LEU A 113 -5.59 -0.07 1.65
C LEU A 113 -6.49 0.31 0.46
N ILE A 114 -5.89 0.43 -0.72
CA ILE A 114 -6.58 0.84 -1.94
C ILE A 114 -6.91 -0.33 -2.89
N GLY A 115 -6.70 -1.58 -2.44
CA GLY A 115 -7.10 -2.79 -3.18
C GLY A 115 -6.20 -3.16 -4.36
N LEU A 116 -4.96 -2.68 -4.39
CA LEU A 116 -3.94 -3.03 -5.41
C LEU A 116 -3.30 -4.39 -5.13
N GLU A 117 -4.09 -5.45 -5.29
CA GLU A 117 -3.74 -6.79 -4.81
C GLU A 117 -2.43 -7.35 -5.41
N ASN A 118 -2.17 -7.09 -6.69
CA ASN A 118 -0.95 -7.56 -7.34
C ASN A 118 0.31 -6.91 -6.77
N ILE A 119 0.26 -5.60 -6.50
CA ILE A 119 1.37 -4.85 -5.88
C ILE A 119 1.53 -5.29 -4.42
N ARG A 120 0.41 -5.42 -3.68
CA ARG A 120 0.40 -5.91 -2.30
C ARG A 120 1.11 -7.26 -2.18
N GLN A 121 0.75 -8.21 -3.04
CA GLN A 121 1.29 -9.58 -2.99
C GLN A 121 2.78 -9.61 -3.32
N THR A 122 3.22 -8.88 -4.35
CA THR A 122 4.66 -8.83 -4.71
C THR A 122 5.48 -8.12 -3.62
N ALA A 123 4.94 -7.07 -3.00
CA ALA A 123 5.58 -6.40 -1.86
C ALA A 123 5.66 -7.31 -0.62
N GLU A 124 4.67 -8.16 -0.38
CA GLU A 124 4.69 -9.17 0.69
C GLU A 124 5.74 -10.26 0.46
N GLU A 125 5.86 -10.75 -0.78
CA GLU A 125 6.90 -11.70 -1.19
C GLU A 125 8.30 -11.10 -0.93
N LEU A 126 8.52 -9.85 -1.35
CA LEU A 126 9.78 -9.14 -1.13
C LEU A 126 10.08 -8.92 0.36
N GLU A 127 9.09 -8.51 1.16
CA GLU A 127 9.25 -8.36 2.61
C GLU A 127 9.62 -9.71 3.27
N THR A 128 9.02 -10.80 2.80
CA THR A 128 9.25 -12.14 3.33
C THR A 128 10.66 -12.64 2.99
N GLU A 129 11.14 -12.41 1.76
CA GLU A 129 12.52 -12.73 1.40
C GLU A 129 13.54 -11.96 2.23
N CYS A 130 13.29 -10.66 2.45
CA CYS A 130 14.13 -9.83 3.31
C CYS A 130 14.19 -10.36 4.76
N ARG A 131 13.06 -10.84 5.31
CA ARG A 131 13.01 -11.44 6.66
C ARG A 131 13.72 -12.78 6.75
N ALA A 132 13.70 -13.55 5.67
CA ALA A 132 14.37 -14.84 5.59
C ALA A 132 15.85 -14.72 5.22
N GLU A 133 16.37 -13.49 5.04
CA GLU A 133 17.73 -13.20 4.56
C GLU A 133 18.06 -13.90 3.23
N LYS A 134 17.02 -14.15 2.42
CA LYS A 134 17.16 -14.74 1.09
C LYS A 134 17.42 -13.64 0.07
N SER A 135 18.40 -13.87 -0.79
CA SER A 135 18.81 -12.92 -1.83
C SER A 135 18.48 -13.38 -3.24
N GLU A 136 17.88 -14.56 -3.38
CA GLU A 136 17.73 -15.24 -4.68
C GLU A 136 16.74 -14.54 -5.62
N ASN A 137 15.67 -13.93 -5.10
CA ASN A 137 14.62 -13.33 -5.93
C ASN A 137 14.41 -11.83 -5.71
N LEU A 138 15.23 -11.17 -4.89
CA LEU A 138 15.06 -9.74 -4.57
C LEU A 138 15.00 -8.87 -5.83
N GLU A 139 15.94 -9.05 -6.76
CA GLU A 139 15.98 -8.28 -8.02
C GLU A 139 14.74 -8.53 -8.89
N THR A 140 14.33 -9.79 -9.03
CA THR A 140 13.13 -10.18 -9.78
C THR A 140 11.86 -9.57 -9.19
N LEU A 141 11.74 -9.56 -7.86
CA LEU A 141 10.59 -9.00 -7.15
C LEU A 141 10.54 -7.47 -7.27
N ILE A 142 11.68 -6.79 -7.16
CA ILE A 142 11.78 -5.34 -7.37
C ILE A 142 11.40 -5.00 -8.81
N ALA A 143 11.93 -5.72 -9.81
CA ALA A 143 11.59 -5.51 -11.21
C ALA A 143 10.08 -5.69 -11.47
N ARG A 144 9.44 -6.68 -10.83
CA ARG A 144 8.00 -6.89 -10.92
C ARG A 144 7.20 -5.74 -10.31
N ILE A 145 7.61 -5.20 -9.16
CA ILE A 145 7.00 -4.00 -8.56
C ILE A 145 7.11 -2.80 -9.52
N SER A 146 8.28 -2.60 -10.12
CA SER A 146 8.52 -1.51 -11.09
C SER A 146 7.57 -1.57 -12.28
N VAL A 147 7.37 -2.77 -12.85
CA VAL A 147 6.44 -3.00 -13.96
C VAL A 147 5.00 -2.70 -13.52
N GLN A 148 4.56 -3.24 -12.38
CA GLN A 148 3.20 -3.05 -11.88
C GLN A 148 2.86 -1.57 -11.60
N LEU A 149 3.80 -0.81 -11.02
CA LEU A 149 3.63 0.63 -10.78
C LEU A 149 3.58 1.42 -12.10
N SER A 150 4.39 1.04 -13.09
CA SER A 150 4.39 1.67 -14.41
C SER A 150 3.07 1.41 -15.15
N GLU A 151 2.57 0.18 -15.12
CA GLU A 151 1.27 -0.19 -15.70
C GLU A 151 0.12 0.59 -15.05
N LEU A 152 0.10 0.65 -13.71
CA LEU A 152 -0.90 1.41 -12.97
C LEU A 152 -0.88 2.91 -13.34
N THR A 153 0.33 3.48 -13.50
CA THR A 153 0.51 4.88 -13.93
C THR A 153 -0.10 5.13 -15.30
N GLU A 154 0.18 4.26 -16.28
CA GLU A 154 -0.39 4.42 -17.63
C GLU A 154 -1.90 4.24 -17.66
N ASN A 155 -2.45 3.31 -16.87
CA ASN A 155 -3.89 3.07 -16.81
C ASN A 155 -4.63 4.23 -16.14
N HIS A 156 -4.10 4.75 -15.03
CA HIS A 156 -4.63 5.95 -14.37
C HIS A 156 -4.60 7.17 -15.30
N ARG A 157 -3.53 7.34 -16.10
CA ARG A 157 -3.45 8.43 -17.09
C ARG A 157 -4.47 8.27 -18.23
N LYS A 158 -4.75 7.05 -18.69
CA LYS A 158 -5.77 6.78 -19.72
C LYS A 158 -7.19 7.00 -19.19
N GLY A 159 -7.46 6.61 -17.94
CA GLY A 159 -8.75 6.80 -17.28
C GLY A 159 -9.17 8.27 -17.20
N ARG A 160 -8.22 9.19 -17.00
CA ARG A 160 -8.48 10.64 -16.95
C ARG A 160 -8.75 11.31 -18.31
N LYS A 161 -8.60 10.61 -19.44
CA LYS A 161 -8.82 11.16 -20.79
C LYS A 161 -10.22 10.86 -21.37
N HIS A 162 -11.06 10.14 -20.64
CA HIS A 162 -12.42 9.76 -21.02
C HIS A 162 -13.43 10.35 -20.03
#